data_AF-A0A958LH62-F1
#
_entry.id   AF-A0A958LH62-F1
#
_cell.length_a   1.000
_cell.length_b   1.000
_cell.length_c   1.000
_cell.angle_alpha   90.00
_cell.angle_beta   90.00
_cell.angle_gamma   90.00
#
_symmetry.space_group_name_H-M   'P 1'
#
loop_
_entity.id
_entity.type
_entity.pdbx_description
1 polymer ?
#
loop_
_entity_poly.entity_id
_entity_poly.type
_entity_poly.pdbx_seq_one_letter_code
_entity_poly.pdbx_strand_id
1 'polypeptide(L)'
;SQLPVMICPYWTQTLTSPVDLATVLDSLTDSALKLEYTRKVFDLAGCQALTYLEMMRETARKIGKHRLFIKIPLFTPTLSRLWVRLITGSSKNLIYPLVESLKHEMVARKEHLYPNMNIDRSYYDLLDSVTLRTNKTRKALAYKLHCKTVRSVQRFPLPRGKDASWTTDKYINWLPWLLAPFIKINIDLEKVEFSLLFKKWVLIGFLKSPQRSDPTRQLLYITNGLLVHQKNRGRLEFREVLDRKYIIAAVHDYRPSLPWFIYLFVQAKIHLWVMSSFSSYVGKYEKTHKNITNENSRAMTLKSTIGSGALVIQDNSVLLVQLNYGHLKGQWILPGGLLEPGENPEQAAKRELKEETNQVGEIVVLHSVRFRKDPADVYWVFRIRLESQRPIEFPREELQCVRFWSIEEALSSKEVRPMTKYFVSSALSSQPSDIELPKQHADTDLVYFFV
;
A
#
# COMPACT_ATOMS: atom_id res chain seq x y z
N SER A 1 13.42 22.54 34.03
CA SER A 1 12.65 22.43 32.76
C SER A 1 12.05 23.78 32.39
N GLN A 2 12.17 24.21 31.11
CA GLN A 2 11.62 25.47 30.57
C GLN A 2 10.40 25.25 29.65
N LEU A 3 9.88 24.02 29.54
CA LEU A 3 8.85 23.68 28.54
C LEU A 3 7.47 24.22 28.96
N PRO A 4 6.84 25.14 28.20
CA PRO A 4 5.52 25.68 28.54
C PRO A 4 4.40 24.64 28.46
N VAL A 5 4.61 23.56 27.71
CA VAL A 5 3.69 22.42 27.56
C VAL A 5 4.38 21.14 28.06
N MET A 6 3.70 20.41 28.92
CA MET A 6 4.11 19.13 29.52
C MET A 6 3.20 18.02 28.99
N ILE A 7 3.74 17.19 28.10
CA ILE A 7 3.08 15.96 27.66
C ILE A 7 3.25 14.92 28.76
N CYS A 8 2.16 14.37 29.28
CA CYS A 8 2.16 13.51 30.46
C CYS A 8 1.71 12.10 30.07
N PRO A 9 2.63 11.13 29.95
CA PRO A 9 2.28 9.73 29.67
C PRO A 9 1.47 9.09 30.80
N TYR A 10 0.88 7.93 30.55
CA TYR A 10 -0.01 7.26 31.51
C TYR A 10 0.60 7.05 32.91
N TRP A 11 1.88 6.67 33.03
CA TRP A 11 2.55 6.48 34.33
C TRP A 11 2.56 7.73 35.21
N THR A 12 2.37 8.93 34.65
CA THR A 12 2.26 10.15 35.47
C THR A 12 1.01 10.16 36.35
N GLN A 13 0.07 9.23 36.12
CA GLN A 13 -1.12 9.01 36.92
C GLN A 13 -0.89 7.97 38.04
N THR A 14 0.27 7.33 38.09
CA THR A 14 0.62 6.38 39.16
C THR A 14 0.78 7.12 40.49
N LEU A 15 0.21 6.55 41.54
CA LEU A 15 0.26 7.10 42.91
C LEU A 15 1.62 6.85 43.55
N THR A 16 2.08 7.83 44.31
CA THR A 16 3.27 7.75 45.13
C THR A 16 3.09 8.57 46.41
N SER A 17 3.68 8.14 47.51
CA SER A 17 3.77 8.88 48.76
C SER A 17 5.02 9.77 48.73
N PRO A 18 4.90 11.09 48.55
CA PRO A 18 6.06 11.97 48.49
C PRO A 18 6.73 12.07 49.85
N VAL A 19 8.05 12.21 49.86
CA VAL A 19 8.84 12.44 51.08
C VAL A 19 10.00 13.38 50.73
N ASP A 20 10.29 14.33 51.62
CA ASP A 20 11.43 15.25 51.45
C ASP A 20 12.73 14.64 51.99
N LEU A 21 13.87 15.17 51.54
CA LEU A 21 15.19 14.65 51.89
C LEU A 21 15.48 14.77 53.39
N ALA A 22 15.03 15.84 54.06
CA ALA A 22 15.27 16.03 55.48
C ALA A 22 14.56 14.93 56.28
N THR A 23 13.27 14.68 55.99
CA THR A 23 12.50 13.60 56.62
C THR A 23 13.15 12.23 56.43
N VAL A 24 13.71 11.95 55.24
CA VAL A 24 14.42 10.69 54.99
C VAL A 24 15.69 10.59 55.85
N LEU A 25 16.50 11.65 55.90
CA LEU A 25 17.74 11.67 56.68
C LEU A 25 17.47 11.58 58.18
N ASP A 26 16.44 12.27 58.67
CA ASP A 26 16.01 12.23 60.06
C ASP A 26 15.54 10.82 60.44
N SER A 27 14.74 10.18 59.59
CA SER A 27 14.28 8.80 59.81
C SER A 27 15.43 7.78 59.78
N LEU A 28 16.40 7.94 58.88
CA LEU A 28 17.59 7.09 58.83
C LEU A 28 18.49 7.29 60.06
N THR A 29 18.66 8.53 60.51
CA THR A 29 19.49 8.85 61.68
C THR A 29 18.82 8.35 62.96
N ASP A 30 17.52 8.62 63.13
CA ASP A 30 16.72 8.13 64.27
C ASP A 30 16.72 6.59 64.32
N SER A 31 16.57 5.92 63.18
CA SER A 31 16.56 4.46 63.13
C SER A 31 17.91 3.82 63.44
N ALA A 32 19.02 4.45 63.05
CA ALA A 32 20.36 3.98 63.39
C ALA A 32 20.62 4.00 64.91
N LEU A 33 19.89 4.82 65.66
CA LEU A 33 20.06 4.99 67.11
C LEU A 33 19.13 4.10 67.95
N LYS A 34 18.18 3.37 67.34
CA LYS A 34 17.12 2.64 68.04
C LYS A 34 17.10 1.14 67.70
N LEU A 35 17.55 0.33 68.66
CA LEU A 35 17.54 -1.14 68.53
C LEU A 35 16.15 -1.72 68.27
N GLU A 36 15.09 -1.08 68.76
CA GLU A 36 13.69 -1.49 68.54
C GLU A 36 13.23 -1.48 67.07
N TYR A 37 13.97 -0.80 66.19
CA TYR A 37 13.68 -0.74 64.76
C TYR A 37 14.50 -1.74 63.94
N THR A 38 15.39 -2.50 64.59
CA THR A 38 16.22 -3.52 63.96
C THR A 38 15.35 -4.60 63.29
N ARG A 39 15.67 -4.95 62.04
CA ARG A 39 14.95 -5.95 61.21
C ARG A 39 13.46 -5.63 60.95
N LYS A 40 13.02 -4.38 61.16
CA LYS A 40 11.69 -3.91 60.75
C LYS A 40 11.77 -3.20 59.40
N VAL A 41 10.65 -3.20 58.68
CA VAL A 41 10.49 -2.48 57.40
C VAL A 41 9.50 -1.36 57.64
N PHE A 42 9.90 -0.14 57.30
CA PHE A 42 9.05 1.04 57.42
C PHE A 42 8.91 1.74 56.07
N ASP A 43 7.69 2.18 55.78
CA ASP A 43 7.39 3.05 54.66
C ASP A 43 7.54 4.51 55.13
N LEU A 44 8.16 5.36 54.29
CA LEU A 44 8.30 6.78 54.57
C LEU A 44 7.30 7.58 53.73
N ALA A 45 6.58 8.50 54.37
CA ALA A 45 5.66 9.41 53.69
C ALA A 45 5.66 10.77 54.36
N GLY A 46 5.95 11.80 53.57
CA GLY A 46 5.85 13.18 53.98
C GLY A 46 4.46 13.77 53.78
N CYS A 47 3.60 13.23 52.93
CA CYS A 47 2.22 13.69 52.83
C CYS A 47 1.32 12.56 52.28
N GLN A 48 0.03 12.85 52.14
CA GLN A 48 -0.90 11.97 51.46
C GLN A 48 -0.42 11.63 50.04
N ALA A 49 -0.78 10.43 49.58
CA ALA A 49 -0.39 9.93 48.27
C ALA A 49 -0.98 10.80 47.16
N LEU A 50 -0.17 11.07 46.15
CA LEU A 50 -0.51 11.90 45.00
C LEU A 50 -0.03 11.22 43.73
N THR A 51 -0.65 11.57 42.61
CA THR A 51 -0.10 11.22 41.30
C THR A 51 1.14 12.05 41.00
N TYR A 52 2.07 11.51 40.22
CA TYR A 52 3.22 12.30 39.72
C TYR A 52 2.78 13.57 38.97
N LEU A 53 1.63 13.55 38.30
CA LEU A 53 1.05 14.72 37.65
C LEU A 53 0.65 15.81 38.64
N GLU A 54 0.00 15.44 39.73
CA GLU A 54 -0.34 16.39 40.81
C GLU A 54 0.92 16.96 41.44
N MET A 55 1.90 16.12 41.75
CA MET A 55 3.20 16.59 42.23
C MET A 55 3.84 17.61 41.27
N MET A 56 3.86 17.32 39.96
CA MET A 56 4.39 18.25 38.97
C MET A 56 3.61 19.58 38.90
N ARG A 57 2.28 19.54 39.07
CA ARG A 57 1.42 20.75 39.08
C ARG A 57 1.68 21.59 40.31
N GLU A 58 1.71 20.96 41.48
CA GLU A 58 1.97 21.63 42.76
C GLU A 58 3.37 22.21 42.83
N THR A 59 4.37 21.48 42.32
CA THR A 59 5.73 22.02 42.17
C THR A 59 5.77 23.19 41.20
N ALA A 60 5.05 23.13 40.07
CA ALA A 60 4.97 24.24 39.11
C ALA A 60 4.31 25.49 39.73
N ARG A 61 3.27 25.30 40.54
CA ARG A 61 2.59 26.35 41.32
C ARG A 61 3.55 26.99 42.32
N LYS A 62 4.28 26.18 43.11
CA LYS A 62 5.26 26.65 44.11
C LYS A 62 6.36 27.52 43.50
N ILE A 63 6.85 27.16 42.32
CA ILE A 63 7.91 27.91 41.61
C ILE A 63 7.37 29.01 40.67
N GLY A 64 6.07 29.32 40.73
CA GLY A 64 5.45 30.41 39.94
C GLY A 64 5.47 30.18 38.43
N LYS A 65 5.35 28.94 37.95
CA LYS A 65 5.35 28.60 36.51
C LYS A 65 4.01 28.05 36.05
N HIS A 66 3.41 28.73 35.08
CA HIS A 66 2.24 28.23 34.36
C HIS A 66 2.66 27.22 33.29
N ARG A 67 2.02 26.04 33.30
CA ARG A 67 2.29 24.93 32.37
C ARG A 67 0.99 24.33 31.88
N LEU A 68 0.90 24.07 30.58
CA LEU A 68 -0.19 23.27 30.03
C LEU A 68 0.16 21.78 30.15
N PHE A 69 -0.62 21.01 30.88
CA PHE A 69 -0.43 19.57 31.02
C PHE A 69 -1.38 18.79 30.11
N ILE A 70 -0.84 18.01 29.17
CA ILE A 70 -1.61 17.21 28.22
C ILE A 70 -1.43 15.73 28.58
N LYS A 71 -2.48 15.10 29.10
CA LYS A 71 -2.49 13.66 29.40
C LYS A 71 -2.56 12.85 28.10
N ILE A 72 -1.72 11.81 27.98
CA ILE A 72 -1.78 10.85 26.88
C ILE A 72 -2.00 9.44 27.44
N PRO A 73 -3.05 8.72 27.02
CA PRO A 73 -3.42 7.40 27.58
C PRO A 73 -2.55 6.25 27.09
N LEU A 74 -1.39 6.53 26.48
CA LEU A 74 -0.49 5.53 25.93
C LEU A 74 0.77 5.41 26.81
N PHE A 75 1.05 4.19 27.26
CA PHE A 75 2.32 3.84 27.88
C PHE A 75 3.15 3.01 26.91
N THR A 76 4.31 3.52 26.51
CA THR A 76 5.36 2.65 25.97
C THR A 76 6.64 2.91 26.76
N PRO A 77 7.29 1.89 27.35
CA PRO A 77 8.50 2.05 28.15
C PRO A 77 9.59 2.85 27.42
N THR A 78 9.74 2.63 26.11
CA THR A 78 10.70 3.33 25.26
C THR A 78 10.42 4.83 25.15
N LEU A 79 9.14 5.23 25.05
CA LEU A 79 8.74 6.64 24.97
C LEU A 79 8.90 7.32 26.32
N SER A 80 8.54 6.66 27.42
CA SER A 80 8.70 7.17 28.78
C SER A 80 10.17 7.42 29.11
N ARG A 81 11.07 6.48 28.77
CA ARG A 81 12.53 6.62 28.94
C ARG A 81 13.10 7.79 28.15
N LEU A 82 12.68 7.96 26.90
CA LEU A 82 13.14 9.03 26.03
C LEU A 82 12.60 10.40 26.46
N TRP A 83 11.35 10.46 26.90
CA TRP A 83 10.70 11.67 27.41
C TRP A 83 11.37 12.18 28.69
N VAL A 84 11.60 11.30 29.68
CA VAL A 84 12.31 11.68 30.91
C VAL A 84 13.70 12.20 30.58
N ARG A 85 14.42 11.55 29.67
CA ARG A 85 15.74 12.00 29.20
C ARG A 85 15.70 13.41 28.62
N LEU A 86 14.70 13.72 27.80
CA LEU A 86 14.59 15.03 27.15
C LEU A 86 14.28 16.15 28.13
N ILE A 87 13.52 15.88 29.18
CA ILE A 87 13.11 16.89 30.17
C ILE A 87 14.14 17.09 31.27
N THR A 88 14.78 16.00 31.71
CA THR A 88 15.74 16.01 32.82
C THR A 88 17.18 16.24 32.35
N GLY A 89 17.51 15.89 31.11
CA GLY A 89 18.88 15.91 30.60
C GLY A 89 19.78 14.81 31.16
N SER A 90 19.24 13.87 31.95
CA SER A 90 19.99 12.81 32.63
C SER A 90 20.46 11.69 31.68
N SER A 91 21.49 10.95 32.09
CA SER A 91 22.07 9.85 31.30
C SER A 91 21.13 8.63 31.23
N LYS A 92 21.31 7.76 30.22
CA LYS A 92 20.45 6.57 30.04
C LYS A 92 20.49 5.62 31.24
N ASN A 93 21.65 5.44 31.87
CA ASN A 93 21.85 4.44 32.92
C ASN A 93 21.06 4.76 34.20
N LEU A 94 20.79 6.04 34.48
CA LEU A 94 19.99 6.47 35.64
C LEU A 94 18.48 6.43 35.35
N ILE A 95 18.09 6.67 34.10
CA ILE A 95 16.67 6.81 33.73
C ILE A 95 15.98 5.45 33.58
N TYR A 96 16.70 4.42 33.15
CA TYR A 96 16.11 3.12 32.85
C TYR A 96 15.47 2.46 34.08
N PRO A 97 16.18 2.31 35.22
CA PRO A 97 15.59 1.75 36.43
C PRO A 97 14.48 2.63 37.01
N LEU A 98 14.65 3.94 36.96
CA LEU A 98 13.68 4.89 37.52
C LEU A 98 12.35 4.87 36.74
N VAL A 99 12.37 4.93 35.41
CA VAL A 99 11.15 4.86 34.61
C VAL A 99 10.43 3.51 34.74
N GLU A 100 11.18 2.45 35.03
CA GLU A 100 10.62 1.14 35.28
C GLU A 100 9.95 1.03 36.65
N SER A 101 10.47 1.69 37.69
CA SER A 101 9.80 1.75 38.99
C SER A 101 8.59 2.69 38.99
N LEU A 102 8.62 3.78 38.22
CA LEU A 102 7.55 4.78 38.14
C LEU A 102 6.19 4.23 37.66
N LYS A 103 6.15 3.01 37.09
CA LYS A 103 4.89 2.34 36.67
C LYS A 103 4.14 1.69 37.83
N HIS A 104 4.81 1.48 38.96
CA HIS A 104 4.26 0.83 40.14
C HIS A 104 3.85 1.88 41.18
N GLU A 105 2.73 1.63 41.84
CA GLU A 105 2.29 2.47 42.94
C GLU A 105 3.26 2.34 44.12
N MET A 106 3.73 3.47 44.62
CA MET A 106 4.64 3.56 45.76
C MET A 106 3.95 4.29 46.90
N VAL A 107 2.81 3.74 47.34
CA VAL A 107 1.98 4.31 48.40
C VAL A 107 2.39 3.68 49.73
N ALA A 108 2.73 4.53 50.71
CA ALA A 108 3.06 4.09 52.05
C ALA A 108 1.84 3.49 52.74
N ARG A 109 2.02 2.31 53.37
CA ARG A 109 0.97 1.62 54.10
C ARG A 109 0.90 2.16 55.52
N LYS A 110 -0.32 2.47 56.00
CA LYS A 110 -0.53 3.07 57.32
C LYS A 110 0.05 2.22 58.44
N GLU A 111 -0.10 0.91 58.33
CA GLU A 111 0.41 -0.10 59.27
C GLU A 111 1.95 -0.20 59.31
N HIS A 112 2.65 0.30 58.28
CA HIS A 112 4.11 0.26 58.18
C HIS A 112 4.75 1.65 58.18
N LEU A 113 3.98 2.72 58.44
CA LEU A 113 4.54 4.06 58.48
C LEU A 113 5.60 4.17 59.57
N TYR A 114 6.70 4.85 59.25
CA TYR A 114 7.68 5.20 60.26
C TYR A 114 7.04 6.05 61.38
N PRO A 115 7.38 5.83 62.67
CA PRO A 115 6.76 6.55 63.77
C PRO A 115 6.88 8.08 63.64
N ASN A 116 5.86 8.80 64.10
CA ASN A 116 5.79 10.27 64.11
C ASN A 116 5.82 10.94 62.71
N MET A 117 5.52 10.20 61.64
CA MET A 117 5.34 10.78 60.31
C MET A 117 4.08 11.66 60.26
N ASN A 118 4.25 12.94 59.92
CA ASN A 118 3.14 13.85 59.65
C ASN A 118 2.73 13.74 58.17
N ILE A 119 1.72 12.92 57.89
CA ILE A 119 1.17 12.72 56.53
C ILE A 119 0.04 13.69 56.17
N ASP A 120 -0.47 14.44 57.13
CA ASP A 120 -1.60 15.37 56.92
C ASP A 120 -1.17 16.72 56.34
N ARG A 121 0.14 17.01 56.31
CA ARG A 121 0.68 18.19 55.62
C ARG A 121 0.43 18.09 54.12
N SER A 122 0.20 19.24 53.48
CA SER A 122 0.05 19.26 52.02
C SER A 122 1.40 19.07 51.33
N TYR A 123 1.40 18.52 50.12
CA TYR A 123 2.60 18.46 49.30
C TYR A 123 3.17 19.85 48.97
N TYR A 124 2.33 20.89 48.96
CA TYR A 124 2.80 22.24 48.75
C TYR A 124 3.65 22.77 49.91
N ASP A 125 3.30 22.39 51.14
CA ASP A 125 4.06 22.73 52.35
C ASP A 125 5.32 21.87 52.45
N LEU A 126 5.23 20.60 52.03
CA LEU A 126 6.40 19.72 51.90
C LEU A 126 7.52 20.37 51.07
N LEU A 127 7.15 21.07 49.98
CA LEU A 127 8.10 21.74 49.11
C LEU A 127 8.84 22.91 49.77
N ASP A 128 8.40 23.44 50.91
CA ASP A 128 9.15 24.48 51.65
C ASP A 128 10.45 23.95 52.25
N SER A 129 10.46 22.68 52.66
CA SER A 129 11.66 22.01 53.16
C SER A 129 12.71 21.76 52.07
N VAL A 130 12.30 21.83 50.80
CA VAL A 130 13.17 21.55 49.66
C VAL A 130 13.83 22.85 49.21
N THR A 131 15.17 22.86 49.12
CA THR A 131 15.89 23.97 48.50
C THR A 131 15.56 24.03 47.00
N LEU A 132 14.52 24.76 46.61
CA LEU A 132 14.15 25.04 45.22
C LEU A 132 15.10 26.06 44.59
N ARG A 133 16.42 25.90 44.77
CA ARG A 133 17.42 26.72 44.07
C ARG A 133 17.31 26.43 42.59
N THR A 134 16.59 27.27 41.87
CA THR A 134 16.78 27.40 40.43
C THR A 134 18.17 27.95 40.24
N ASN A 135 19.16 27.11 39.94
CA ASN A 135 20.43 27.61 39.42
C ASN A 135 20.10 28.41 38.15
N LYS A 136 20.05 29.74 38.28
CA LYS A 136 20.33 30.65 37.17
C LYS A 136 21.72 30.24 36.72
N THR A 137 21.86 29.78 35.48
CA THR A 137 23.10 29.23 34.89
C THR A 137 23.41 27.74 35.15
N ARG A 138 22.55 26.87 34.64
CA ARG A 138 23.10 25.98 33.60
C ARG A 138 22.50 26.49 32.31
N LYS A 139 23.32 27.05 31.40
CA LYS A 139 22.96 27.06 29.98
C LYS A 139 22.48 25.64 29.75
N ALA A 140 21.18 25.46 29.49
CA ALA A 140 20.64 24.16 29.16
C ALA A 140 21.66 23.57 28.22
N LEU A 141 22.23 22.40 28.54
CA LEU A 141 23.15 21.71 27.66
C LEU A 141 22.46 21.83 26.31
N ALA A 142 23.00 22.70 25.46
CA ALA A 142 22.33 23.05 24.23
C ALA A 142 22.55 21.76 23.49
N TYR A 143 21.58 20.87 23.58
CA TYR A 143 21.47 19.77 22.67
C TYR A 143 21.32 20.51 21.36
N LYS A 144 22.47 20.78 20.72
CA LYS A 144 22.58 21.10 19.32
C LYS A 144 21.86 19.91 18.73
N LEU A 145 20.57 20.08 18.45
CA LEU A 145 19.84 19.17 17.59
C LEU A 145 20.70 19.22 16.33
N HIS A 146 21.56 18.21 16.16
CA HIS A 146 22.05 17.85 14.84
C HIS A 146 20.80 17.90 13.98
N CYS A 147 20.80 18.71 12.93
CA CYS A 147 19.59 19.00 12.17
C CYS A 147 19.07 17.65 11.64
N LYS A 148 18.07 17.07 12.32
CA LYS A 148 17.62 15.72 12.01
C LYS A 148 16.66 15.85 10.85
N THR A 149 17.21 15.63 9.66
CA THR A 149 16.40 15.44 8.47
C THR A 149 15.93 14.00 8.42
N VAL A 150 14.76 13.83 7.82
CA VAL A 150 14.11 12.55 7.62
C VAL A 150 14.44 12.09 6.20
N ARG A 151 14.80 10.81 6.09
CA ARG A 151 14.77 10.08 4.85
C ARG A 151 13.84 8.87 5.01
N SER A 152 12.91 8.73 4.08
CA SER A 152 11.93 7.64 4.04
C SER A 152 11.83 7.18 2.60
N VAL A 153 11.92 5.87 2.35
CA VAL A 153 11.90 5.31 0.99
C VAL A 153 10.99 4.10 0.99
N GLN A 154 9.97 4.13 0.14
CA GLN A 154 9.03 3.03 -0.07
C GLN A 154 9.03 2.65 -1.54
N ARG A 155 8.97 1.35 -1.83
CA ARG A 155 8.84 0.81 -3.18
C ARG A 155 7.50 0.11 -3.31
N PHE A 156 6.77 0.42 -4.37
CA PHE A 156 5.52 -0.26 -4.70
C PHE A 156 5.40 -0.50 -6.20
N PRO A 157 4.61 -1.49 -6.65
CA PRO A 157 4.46 -1.79 -8.07
C PRO A 157 3.90 -0.59 -8.82
N LEU A 158 4.46 -0.34 -10.01
CA LEU A 158 3.94 0.66 -10.92
C LEU A 158 2.98 -0.03 -11.89
N PRO A 159 1.69 0.39 -11.98
CA PRO A 159 0.76 -0.21 -12.92
C PRO A 159 1.24 -0.04 -14.37
N ARG A 160 0.95 -1.02 -15.23
CA ARG A 160 1.37 -0.99 -16.64
C ARG A 160 0.85 0.27 -17.35
N GLY A 161 1.72 0.88 -18.15
CA GLY A 161 1.41 2.10 -18.91
C GLY A 161 1.24 3.35 -18.05
N LYS A 162 1.56 3.28 -16.75
CA LYS A 162 1.61 4.44 -15.86
C LYS A 162 3.05 4.81 -15.56
N ASP A 163 3.23 6.06 -15.13
CA ASP A 163 4.52 6.66 -14.90
C ASP A 163 4.58 7.39 -13.54
N ALA A 164 5.68 8.07 -13.26
CA ALA A 164 5.81 8.85 -12.03
C ALA A 164 4.85 10.05 -11.96
N SER A 165 4.53 10.64 -13.11
CA SER A 165 3.53 11.72 -13.25
C SER A 165 2.16 11.26 -12.76
N TRP A 166 1.66 10.16 -13.32
CA TRP A 166 0.41 9.53 -12.93
C TRP A 166 0.38 9.17 -11.45
N THR A 167 1.47 8.59 -10.94
CA THR A 167 1.54 8.20 -9.52
C THR A 167 1.43 9.39 -8.60
N THR A 168 2.09 10.50 -8.97
CA THR A 168 2.06 11.75 -8.21
C THR A 168 0.66 12.34 -8.15
N ASP A 169 -0.01 12.46 -9.30
CA ASP A 169 -1.36 12.99 -9.37
C ASP A 169 -2.36 12.08 -8.63
N LYS A 170 -2.21 10.75 -8.73
CA LYS A 170 -3.03 9.83 -7.96
C LYS A 170 -2.81 9.94 -6.47
N TYR A 171 -1.56 10.01 -6.01
CA TYR A 171 -1.25 10.19 -4.59
C TYR A 171 -1.92 11.47 -4.05
N ILE A 172 -1.77 12.57 -4.78
CA ILE A 172 -2.31 13.88 -4.42
C ILE A 172 -3.84 13.84 -4.26
N ASN A 173 -4.54 13.21 -5.21
CA ASN A 173 -6.00 13.11 -5.19
C ASN A 173 -6.55 12.02 -4.26
N TRP A 174 -5.78 10.97 -3.98
CA TRP A 174 -6.19 9.86 -3.11
C TRP A 174 -6.02 10.18 -1.63
N LEU A 175 -5.00 10.96 -1.26
CA LEU A 175 -4.69 11.23 0.15
C LEU A 175 -5.85 11.89 0.93
N PRO A 176 -6.59 12.88 0.38
CA PRO A 176 -7.76 13.45 1.05
C PRO A 176 -8.88 12.44 1.23
N TRP A 177 -9.05 11.50 0.29
CA TRP A 177 -10.04 10.42 0.40
C TRP A 177 -9.67 9.45 1.53
N LEU A 178 -8.40 9.05 1.64
CA LEU A 178 -7.94 8.18 2.74
C LEU A 178 -8.17 8.83 4.11
N LEU A 179 -7.94 10.14 4.20
CA LEU A 179 -8.01 10.90 5.45
C LEU A 179 -9.32 11.68 5.59
N ALA A 180 -10.34 11.31 4.82
CA ALA A 180 -11.66 11.92 4.89
C ALA A 180 -12.34 11.62 6.25
N PRO A 181 -13.15 12.55 6.79
CA PRO A 181 -13.43 13.89 6.27
C PRO A 181 -12.44 14.94 6.80
N PHE A 182 -11.27 14.58 7.32
CA PHE A 182 -10.43 15.49 8.09
C PHE A 182 -9.53 16.39 7.24
N ILE A 183 -9.28 16.01 5.99
CA ILE A 183 -8.37 16.71 5.10
C ILE A 183 -9.07 17.09 3.81
N LYS A 184 -8.87 18.34 3.39
CA LYS A 184 -9.18 18.85 2.05
C LYS A 184 -7.90 19.15 1.29
N ILE A 185 -7.99 19.12 -0.03
CA ILE A 185 -6.90 19.52 -0.92
C ILE A 185 -7.22 20.85 -1.60
N ASN A 186 -6.21 21.69 -1.76
CA ASN A 186 -6.24 22.88 -2.61
C ASN A 186 -5.10 22.77 -3.63
N ILE A 187 -5.42 22.92 -4.91
CA ILE A 187 -4.46 22.81 -6.02
C ILE A 187 -4.49 24.14 -6.78
N ASP A 188 -3.33 24.76 -6.95
CA ASP A 188 -3.15 26.02 -7.69
C ASP A 188 -1.90 25.89 -8.57
N LEU A 189 -2.05 25.81 -9.89
CA LEU A 189 -0.99 25.64 -10.91
C LEU A 189 0.17 24.70 -10.51
N GLU A 190 1.16 25.19 -9.75
CA GLU A 190 2.33 24.44 -9.29
C GLU A 190 2.30 24.07 -7.79
N LYS A 191 1.36 24.59 -7.03
CA LYS A 191 1.23 24.48 -5.58
C LYS A 191 0.10 23.52 -5.20
N VAL A 192 0.37 22.66 -4.22
CA VAL A 192 -0.59 21.70 -3.67
C VAL A 192 -0.59 21.79 -2.16
N GLU A 193 -1.73 22.09 -1.55
CA GLU A 193 -1.85 22.22 -0.10
C GLU A 193 -2.92 21.29 0.47
N PHE A 194 -2.52 20.47 1.45
CA PHE A 194 -3.45 19.68 2.25
C PHE A 194 -3.81 20.48 3.50
N SER A 195 -5.09 20.77 3.70
CA SER A 195 -5.60 21.56 4.82
C SER A 195 -6.59 20.76 5.66
N LEU A 196 -6.71 21.08 6.95
CA LEU A 196 -7.75 20.49 7.79
C LEU A 196 -9.15 20.97 7.35
N LEU A 197 -10.15 20.10 7.36
CA LEU A 197 -11.47 20.40 6.78
C LEU A 197 -12.21 21.54 7.52
N PHE A 198 -12.14 21.54 8.85
CA PHE A 198 -12.89 22.46 9.72
C PHE A 198 -12.13 23.75 10.09
N LYS A 199 -10.87 23.91 9.67
CA LYS A 199 -10.02 25.06 10.01
C LYS A 199 -9.19 25.49 8.80
N LYS A 200 -8.86 26.78 8.66
CA LYS A 200 -7.96 27.30 7.59
C LYS A 200 -6.48 26.88 7.75
N TRP A 201 -6.20 25.80 8.47
CA TRP A 201 -4.83 25.38 8.80
C TRP A 201 -4.29 24.43 7.75
N VAL A 202 -3.25 24.86 7.04
CA VAL A 202 -2.49 24.01 6.10
C VAL A 202 -1.68 23.00 6.91
N LEU A 203 -1.92 21.72 6.69
CA LEU A 203 -1.22 20.62 7.33
C LEU A 203 0.17 20.44 6.71
N ILE A 204 0.23 20.31 5.39
CA ILE A 204 1.46 20.24 4.60
C ILE A 204 1.19 20.76 3.19
N GLY A 205 2.10 21.57 2.67
CA GLY A 205 2.08 22.06 1.31
C GLY A 205 3.30 21.62 0.51
N PHE A 206 3.08 21.50 -0.78
CA PHE A 206 4.04 21.08 -1.78
C PHE A 206 4.10 22.09 -2.92
N LEU A 207 5.29 22.26 -3.48
CA LEU A 207 5.52 22.98 -4.72
C LEU A 207 6.11 21.99 -5.74
N LYS A 208 5.39 21.77 -6.85
CA LYS A 208 5.86 21.00 -8.00
C LYS A 208 7.09 21.69 -8.57
N SER A 209 8.05 20.91 -9.07
CA SER A 209 9.24 21.44 -9.74
C SER A 209 9.26 20.97 -11.20
N PRO A 210 8.58 21.67 -12.13
CA PRO A 210 8.48 21.25 -13.53
C PRO A 210 9.85 21.10 -14.20
N GLN A 211 10.81 21.97 -13.85
CA GLN A 211 12.16 21.97 -14.44
C GLN A 211 13.00 20.76 -14.00
N ARG A 212 12.60 20.07 -12.93
CA ARG A 212 13.29 18.89 -12.37
C ARG A 212 12.42 17.65 -12.36
N SER A 213 11.28 17.70 -13.04
CA SER A 213 10.32 16.61 -13.15
C SER A 213 10.15 16.20 -14.60
N ASP A 214 10.08 14.90 -14.83
CA ASP A 214 9.88 14.24 -16.12
C ASP A 214 8.95 13.03 -15.91
N PRO A 215 8.47 12.36 -16.96
CA PRO A 215 7.56 11.22 -16.81
C PRO A 215 8.07 10.13 -15.86
N THR A 216 9.38 9.89 -15.83
CA THR A 216 10.02 8.87 -15.00
C THR A 216 10.33 9.33 -13.57
N ARG A 217 10.24 10.63 -13.31
CA ARG A 217 10.57 11.22 -12.01
C ARG A 217 9.78 12.50 -11.73
N GLN A 218 9.04 12.52 -10.64
CA GLN A 218 8.31 13.71 -10.19
C GLN A 218 8.86 14.22 -8.86
N LEU A 219 9.05 15.54 -8.76
CA LEU A 219 9.63 16.18 -7.59
C LEU A 219 8.69 17.24 -6.99
N LEU A 220 8.40 17.08 -5.70
CA LEU A 220 7.53 17.95 -4.92
C LEU A 220 8.33 18.50 -3.72
N TYR A 221 8.64 19.80 -3.70
CA TYR A 221 9.27 20.43 -2.54
C TYR A 221 8.26 20.65 -1.44
N ILE A 222 8.61 20.27 -0.21
CA ILE A 222 7.78 20.48 0.98
C ILE A 222 8.01 21.91 1.46
N THR A 223 7.03 22.79 1.30
CA THR A 223 7.19 24.23 1.48
C THR A 223 6.69 24.75 2.83
N ASN A 224 5.45 24.42 3.19
CA ASN A 224 4.78 24.98 4.38
C ASN A 224 3.85 23.96 5.06
N GLY A 225 3.21 24.40 6.13
CA GLY A 225 2.19 23.66 6.87
C GLY A 225 2.61 23.31 8.30
N LEU A 226 1.62 22.97 9.12
CA LEU A 226 1.78 22.64 10.55
C LEU A 226 2.79 21.53 10.81
N LEU A 227 3.00 20.64 9.84
CA LEU A 227 3.91 19.50 9.95
C LEU A 227 5.36 19.84 9.61
N VAL A 228 5.66 21.04 9.09
CA VAL A 228 6.96 21.39 8.50
C VAL A 228 7.68 22.45 9.35
N HIS A 229 8.98 22.25 9.59
CA HIS A 229 9.79 23.26 10.26
C HIS A 229 10.14 24.43 9.31
N GLN A 230 10.19 25.67 9.79
CA GLN A 230 10.44 26.87 8.95
C GLN A 230 11.71 26.77 8.08
N LYS A 231 12.80 26.22 8.63
CA LYS A 231 14.03 25.88 7.89
C LYS A 231 13.97 24.45 7.37
N ASN A 232 13.28 24.21 6.25
CA ASN A 232 13.12 22.91 5.60
C ASN A 232 13.64 22.94 4.16
N ARG A 233 14.31 21.87 3.72
CA ARG A 233 14.66 21.60 2.31
C ARG A 233 14.05 20.28 1.82
N GLY A 234 13.00 19.86 2.53
CA GLY A 234 12.36 18.58 2.33
C GLY A 234 11.74 18.48 0.95
N ARG A 235 11.77 17.28 0.39
CA ARG A 235 11.12 16.98 -0.88
C ARG A 235 10.56 15.56 -0.87
N LEU A 236 9.42 15.39 -1.50
CA LEU A 236 8.84 14.10 -1.86
C LEU A 236 9.14 13.85 -3.33
N GLU A 237 9.69 12.68 -3.63
CA GLU A 237 10.09 12.26 -4.96
C GLU A 237 9.38 10.95 -5.29
N PHE A 238 8.75 10.88 -6.46
CA PHE A 238 8.29 9.63 -7.05
C PHE A 238 9.18 9.32 -8.24
N ARG A 239 9.81 8.14 -8.27
CA ARG A 239 10.78 7.78 -9.32
C ARG A 239 10.64 6.34 -9.78
N GLU A 240 10.55 6.16 -11.08
CA GLU A 240 10.53 4.84 -11.73
C GLU A 240 11.88 4.12 -11.57
N VAL A 241 11.81 2.81 -11.35
CA VAL A 241 12.98 1.93 -11.25
C VAL A 241 12.68 0.55 -11.84
N LEU A 242 13.74 -0.21 -12.13
CA LEU A 242 13.67 -1.60 -12.60
C LEU A 242 12.79 -1.76 -13.86
N ASP A 243 13.16 -1.06 -14.94
CA ASP A 243 12.48 -1.11 -16.25
C ASP A 243 10.96 -0.87 -16.16
N ARG A 244 10.58 0.19 -15.43
CA ARG A 244 9.18 0.62 -15.25
C ARG A 244 8.27 -0.38 -14.51
N LYS A 245 8.84 -1.35 -13.78
CA LYS A 245 8.05 -2.30 -12.97
C LYS A 245 7.67 -1.74 -11.61
N TYR A 246 8.47 -0.83 -11.07
CA TYR A 246 8.28 -0.30 -9.72
C TYR A 246 8.46 1.21 -9.70
N ILE A 247 7.83 1.82 -8.72
CA ILE A 247 8.06 3.21 -8.36
C ILE A 247 8.52 3.31 -6.91
N ILE A 248 9.48 4.22 -6.70
CA ILE A 248 9.97 4.58 -5.39
C ILE A 248 9.32 5.91 -5.00
N ALA A 249 8.63 5.93 -3.86
CA ALA A 249 8.28 7.16 -3.16
C ALA A 249 9.35 7.43 -2.10
N ALA A 250 10.04 8.56 -2.22
CA ALA A 250 11.10 8.95 -1.33
C ALA A 250 10.88 10.33 -0.74
N VAL A 251 10.89 10.43 0.58
CA VAL A 251 11.01 11.70 1.30
C VAL A 251 12.49 11.93 1.59
N HIS A 252 13.02 13.08 1.16
CA HIS A 252 14.39 13.50 1.43
C HIS A 252 14.40 14.82 2.19
N ASP A 253 15.40 14.99 3.05
CA ASP A 253 15.74 16.26 3.72
C ASP A 253 14.58 16.92 4.49
N TYR A 254 13.52 16.15 4.77
CA TYR A 254 12.32 16.64 5.44
C TYR A 254 12.59 16.90 6.90
N ARG A 255 12.18 18.08 7.38
CA ARG A 255 12.33 18.47 8.77
C ARG A 255 10.96 18.62 9.42
N PRO A 256 10.60 17.76 10.38
CA PRO A 256 9.34 17.87 11.09
C PRO A 256 9.32 19.12 11.97
N SER A 257 8.16 19.76 12.09
CA SER A 257 7.91 20.81 13.07
C SER A 257 7.92 20.28 14.51
N LEU A 258 7.57 19.00 14.68
CA LEU A 258 7.51 18.34 15.98
C LEU A 258 8.90 18.02 16.53
N PRO A 259 9.06 18.02 17.87
CA PRO A 259 10.21 17.40 18.51
C PRO A 259 10.46 15.98 17.99
N TRP A 260 11.72 15.65 17.68
CA TRP A 260 12.12 14.43 16.97
C TRP A 260 11.49 13.14 17.49
N PHE A 261 11.36 13.00 18.82
CA PHE A 261 10.76 11.81 19.41
C PHE A 261 9.25 11.71 19.12
N ILE A 262 8.51 12.81 19.19
CA ILE A 262 7.07 12.83 18.86
C ILE A 262 6.90 12.48 17.38
N TYR A 263 7.76 13.04 16.52
CA TYR A 263 7.81 12.68 15.11
C TYR A 263 7.94 11.15 14.90
N LEU A 264 8.88 10.49 15.57
CA LEU A 264 9.13 9.04 15.40
C LEU A 264 7.91 8.17 15.72
N PHE A 265 7.08 8.55 16.69
CA PHE A 265 5.94 7.74 17.11
C PHE A 265 4.62 8.15 16.48
N VAL A 266 4.51 9.40 16.01
CA VAL A 266 3.29 9.94 15.40
C VAL A 266 3.45 10.03 13.89
N GLN A 267 4.17 11.06 13.42
CA GLN A 267 4.26 11.36 11.99
C GLN A 267 4.95 10.25 11.19
N ALA A 268 6.03 9.63 11.70
CA ALA A 268 6.73 8.57 10.98
C ALA A 268 5.86 7.31 10.80
N LYS A 269 5.13 6.91 11.86
CA LYS A 269 4.21 5.77 11.81
C LYS A 269 3.01 6.05 10.90
N ILE A 270 2.41 7.23 11.02
CA ILE A 270 1.31 7.66 10.15
C ILE A 270 1.79 7.70 8.69
N HIS A 271 2.98 8.24 8.43
CA HIS A 271 3.55 8.28 7.07
C HIS A 271 3.77 6.88 6.49
N LEU A 272 4.34 5.95 7.25
CA LEU A 272 4.49 4.55 6.82
C LEU A 272 3.13 3.90 6.54
N TRP A 273 2.14 4.14 7.39
CA TRP A 273 0.78 3.64 7.19
C TRP A 273 0.13 4.23 5.93
N VAL A 274 0.25 5.54 5.71
CA VAL A 274 -0.22 6.22 4.48
C VAL A 274 0.46 5.61 3.25
N MET A 275 1.78 5.41 3.27
CA MET A 275 2.49 4.84 2.13
C MET A 275 2.13 3.37 1.87
N SER A 276 1.92 2.59 2.93
CA SER A 276 1.43 1.20 2.82
C SER A 276 0.01 1.13 2.26
N SER A 277 -0.88 2.02 2.72
CA SER A 277 -2.24 2.16 2.21
C SER A 277 -2.24 2.61 0.75
N PHE A 278 -1.35 3.52 0.38
CA PHE A 278 -1.20 3.96 -1.00
C PHE A 278 -0.69 2.85 -1.91
N SER A 279 0.33 2.11 -1.47
CA SER A 279 0.81 0.92 -2.16
C SER A 279 -0.31 -0.09 -2.39
N SER A 280 -1.16 -0.31 -1.38
CA SER A 280 -2.31 -1.21 -1.49
C SER A 280 -3.38 -0.67 -2.44
N TYR A 281 -3.63 0.64 -2.42
CA TYR A 281 -4.52 1.31 -3.36
C TYR A 281 -4.03 1.19 -4.80
N VAL A 282 -2.73 1.43 -5.05
CA VAL A 282 -2.11 1.26 -6.37
C VAL A 282 -2.16 -0.20 -6.82
N GLY A 283 -1.91 -1.16 -5.92
CA GLY A 283 -2.04 -2.59 -6.23
C GLY A 283 -3.49 -3.01 -6.53
N LYS A 284 -4.49 -2.45 -5.83
CA LYS A 284 -5.91 -2.64 -6.17
C LYS A 284 -6.25 -1.97 -7.50
N TYR A 285 -5.74 -0.77 -7.74
CA TYR A 285 -5.87 -0.08 -9.03
C TYR A 285 -5.31 -0.94 -10.16
N GLU A 286 -4.14 -1.58 -9.97
CA GLU A 286 -3.55 -2.52 -10.92
C GLU A 286 -4.41 -3.77 -11.11
N LYS A 287 -5.06 -4.32 -10.07
CA LYS A 287 -5.96 -5.48 -10.19
C LYS A 287 -7.28 -5.13 -10.89
N THR A 288 -7.92 -4.04 -10.48
CA THR A 288 -9.17 -3.54 -11.08
C THR A 288 -8.93 -3.05 -12.50
N HIS A 289 -7.80 -2.39 -12.77
CA HIS A 289 -7.39 -2.08 -14.13
C HIS A 289 -6.91 -3.33 -14.85
N LYS A 290 -6.30 -4.36 -14.26
CA LYS A 290 -6.11 -5.66 -14.94
C LYS A 290 -7.43 -6.28 -15.36
N ASN A 291 -8.54 -6.07 -14.64
CA ASN A 291 -9.86 -6.54 -15.05
C ASN A 291 -10.46 -5.66 -16.17
N ILE A 292 -10.44 -4.32 -16.03
CA ILE A 292 -10.95 -3.36 -17.05
C ILE A 292 -10.04 -3.29 -18.29
N THR A 293 -8.76 -3.53 -18.11
CA THR A 293 -7.75 -3.65 -19.17
C THR A 293 -7.57 -5.11 -19.60
N ASN A 294 -8.21 -6.11 -18.98
CA ASN A 294 -8.43 -7.40 -19.65
C ASN A 294 -9.52 -7.27 -20.70
N GLU A 295 -10.52 -6.41 -20.47
CA GLU A 295 -11.49 -5.99 -21.48
C GLU A 295 -10.87 -5.06 -22.54
N ASN A 296 -10.00 -4.10 -22.16
CA ASN A 296 -9.43 -3.10 -23.09
C ASN A 296 -7.96 -3.32 -23.59
N SER A 297 -7.13 -4.17 -22.98
CA SER A 297 -5.75 -4.54 -23.45
C SER A 297 -5.73 -5.78 -24.33
N ARG A 298 -6.75 -5.95 -25.17
CA ARG A 298 -6.58 -6.70 -26.42
C ARG A 298 -5.79 -5.90 -27.48
N ALA A 299 -5.37 -4.66 -27.20
CA ALA A 299 -4.49 -3.88 -28.07
C ALA A 299 -3.14 -3.54 -27.42
N MET A 300 -2.03 -4.00 -28.04
CA MET A 300 -0.64 -3.55 -27.87
C MET A 300 0.16 -3.92 -26.60
N THR A 301 0.06 -5.17 -26.15
CA THR A 301 1.26 -6.01 -26.05
C THR A 301 1.16 -6.94 -27.25
N LEU A 302 2.22 -7.34 -27.96
CA LEU A 302 2.13 -8.40 -28.98
C LEU A 302 1.70 -9.69 -28.26
N LYS A 303 0.38 -9.85 -28.05
CA LYS A 303 -0.29 -11.03 -27.53
C LYS A 303 -0.22 -12.02 -28.65
N SER A 304 0.74 -12.94 -28.58
CA SER A 304 0.66 -14.16 -29.37
C SER A 304 -0.59 -14.92 -28.93
N THR A 305 -1.64 -14.92 -29.73
CA THR A 305 -2.84 -15.73 -29.43
C THR A 305 -2.64 -17.13 -29.99
N ILE A 306 -3.06 -18.14 -29.24
CA ILE A 306 -3.12 -19.51 -29.74
C ILE A 306 -4.61 -19.86 -29.87
N GLY A 307 -5.01 -20.28 -31.05
CA GLY A 307 -6.36 -20.74 -31.32
C GLY A 307 -6.37 -22.10 -31.99
N SER A 308 -7.54 -22.73 -32.02
CA SER A 308 -7.75 -23.97 -32.73
C SER A 308 -9.10 -23.99 -33.44
N GLY A 309 -9.17 -24.72 -34.56
CA GLY A 309 -10.37 -24.88 -35.36
C GLY A 309 -10.61 -26.33 -35.77
N ALA A 310 -11.89 -26.67 -35.93
CA ALA A 310 -12.36 -27.98 -36.34
C ALA A 310 -12.72 -27.97 -37.83
N LEU A 311 -11.99 -28.75 -38.62
CA LEU A 311 -12.34 -29.02 -40.02
C LEU A 311 -13.16 -30.31 -40.09
N VAL A 312 -14.47 -30.16 -40.23
CA VAL A 312 -15.40 -31.29 -40.36
C VAL A 312 -15.90 -31.36 -41.80
N ILE A 313 -15.49 -32.42 -42.50
CA ILE A 313 -15.94 -32.73 -43.86
C ILE A 313 -16.66 -34.07 -43.84
N GLN A 314 -17.91 -34.09 -44.29
CA GLN A 314 -18.76 -35.26 -44.37
C GLN A 314 -19.66 -35.16 -45.61
N ASP A 315 -19.83 -36.25 -46.36
CA ASP A 315 -20.75 -36.34 -47.50
C ASP A 315 -20.65 -35.16 -48.49
N ASN A 316 -19.41 -34.87 -48.91
CA ASN A 316 -19.07 -33.74 -49.80
C ASN A 316 -19.50 -32.35 -49.30
N SER A 317 -19.70 -32.23 -48.00
CA SER A 317 -20.10 -30.99 -47.32
C SER A 317 -19.13 -30.65 -46.19
N VAL A 318 -19.02 -29.36 -45.87
CA VAL A 318 -18.18 -28.82 -44.79
C VAL A 318 -19.03 -28.06 -43.78
N LEU A 319 -18.80 -28.31 -42.50
CA LEU A 319 -19.47 -27.57 -41.43
C LEU A 319 -18.82 -26.21 -41.23
N LEU A 320 -19.61 -25.13 -41.35
CA LEU A 320 -19.15 -23.77 -41.14
C LEU A 320 -20.09 -23.02 -40.20
N VAL A 321 -19.53 -22.03 -39.49
CA VAL A 321 -20.25 -21.12 -38.61
C VAL A 321 -20.18 -19.69 -39.15
N GLN A 322 -21.24 -18.92 -38.97
CA GLN A 322 -21.35 -17.52 -39.39
C GLN A 322 -21.31 -16.61 -38.17
N LEU A 323 -20.35 -15.70 -38.10
CA LEU A 323 -20.16 -14.81 -36.95
C LEU A 323 -21.26 -13.74 -36.86
N ASN A 324 -21.81 -13.50 -35.67
CA ASN A 324 -22.84 -12.47 -35.42
C ASN A 324 -22.26 -11.11 -34.95
N TYR A 325 -20.97 -11.08 -34.59
CA TYR A 325 -20.31 -9.91 -34.01
C TYR A 325 -18.90 -9.66 -34.59
N GLY A 326 -18.34 -8.49 -34.29
CA GLY A 326 -17.00 -8.07 -34.72
C GLY A 326 -16.90 -7.63 -36.19
N HIS A 327 -15.68 -7.29 -36.62
CA HIS A 327 -15.38 -6.83 -38.00
C HIS A 327 -15.63 -7.90 -39.08
N LEU A 328 -15.86 -9.14 -38.66
CA LEU A 328 -16.08 -10.30 -39.51
C LEU A 328 -17.55 -10.77 -39.49
N LYS A 329 -18.44 -9.97 -38.90
CA LYS A 329 -19.87 -10.25 -38.85
C LYS A 329 -20.41 -10.59 -40.24
N GLY A 330 -21.15 -11.69 -40.33
CA GLY A 330 -21.73 -12.21 -41.57
C GLY A 330 -20.79 -13.08 -42.41
N GLN A 331 -19.50 -13.20 -42.06
CA GLN A 331 -18.58 -14.10 -42.76
C GLN A 331 -18.61 -15.52 -42.18
N TRP A 332 -18.37 -16.50 -43.05
CA TRP A 332 -18.35 -17.92 -42.70
C TRP A 332 -16.92 -18.45 -42.48
N ILE A 333 -16.72 -19.16 -41.37
CA ILE A 333 -15.45 -19.74 -40.94
C ILE A 333 -15.62 -21.18 -40.42
N LEU A 334 -14.50 -21.87 -40.22
CA LEU A 334 -14.49 -23.13 -39.47
C LEU A 334 -14.93 -22.87 -38.02
N PRO A 335 -15.66 -23.80 -37.37
CA PRO A 335 -15.86 -23.75 -35.94
C PRO A 335 -14.51 -23.71 -35.21
N GLY A 336 -14.36 -22.85 -34.20
CA GLY A 336 -13.09 -22.72 -33.49
C GLY A 336 -12.87 -21.40 -32.77
N GLY A 337 -11.99 -21.42 -31.79
CA GLY A 337 -11.73 -20.29 -30.90
C GLY A 337 -10.34 -20.32 -30.27
N LEU A 338 -10.20 -19.58 -29.16
CA LEU A 338 -8.94 -19.45 -28.44
C LEU A 338 -8.78 -20.59 -27.42
N LEU A 339 -7.53 -20.98 -27.16
CA LEU A 339 -7.25 -21.94 -26.09
C LEU A 339 -7.57 -21.32 -24.72
N GLU A 340 -8.16 -22.12 -23.84
CA GLU A 340 -8.35 -21.78 -22.43
C GLU A 340 -7.15 -22.21 -21.55
N PRO A 341 -6.95 -21.59 -20.37
CA PRO A 341 -5.86 -21.99 -19.46
C PRO A 341 -5.93 -23.46 -19.04
N GLY A 342 -4.89 -24.23 -19.37
CA GLY A 342 -4.79 -25.65 -19.02
C GLY A 342 -5.31 -26.61 -20.11
N GLU A 343 -5.79 -26.07 -21.23
CA GLU A 343 -6.31 -26.80 -22.38
C GLU A 343 -5.22 -26.97 -23.46
N ASN A 344 -5.18 -28.13 -24.13
CA ASN A 344 -4.36 -28.36 -25.32
C ASN A 344 -5.13 -28.02 -26.62
N PRO A 345 -4.46 -27.83 -27.77
CA PRO A 345 -5.15 -27.45 -29.00
C PRO A 345 -6.25 -28.43 -29.47
N GLU A 346 -6.07 -29.73 -29.28
CA GLU A 346 -7.09 -30.73 -29.64
C GLU A 346 -8.35 -30.61 -28.78
N GLN A 347 -8.16 -30.41 -27.48
CA GLN A 347 -9.26 -30.17 -26.53
C GLN A 347 -10.02 -28.90 -26.91
N ALA A 348 -9.30 -27.82 -27.26
CA ALA A 348 -9.91 -26.57 -27.71
C ALA A 348 -10.75 -26.77 -28.99
N ALA A 349 -10.22 -27.47 -30.00
CA ALA A 349 -10.97 -27.76 -31.21
C ALA A 349 -12.26 -28.57 -30.94
N LYS A 350 -12.19 -29.57 -30.06
CA LYS A 350 -13.37 -30.37 -29.66
C LYS A 350 -14.38 -29.56 -28.85
N ARG A 351 -13.91 -28.72 -27.92
CA ARG A 351 -14.76 -27.85 -27.08
C ARG A 351 -15.52 -26.85 -27.95
N GLU A 352 -14.80 -26.10 -28.78
CA GLU A 352 -15.37 -25.08 -29.67
C GLU A 352 -16.36 -25.70 -30.66
N LEU A 353 -16.02 -26.86 -31.25
CA LEU A 353 -16.97 -27.58 -32.11
C LEU A 353 -18.28 -27.90 -31.38
N LYS A 354 -18.21 -28.37 -30.13
CA LYS A 354 -19.38 -28.70 -29.33
C LYS A 354 -20.16 -27.45 -28.91
N GLU A 355 -19.48 -26.40 -28.46
CA GLU A 355 -20.12 -25.15 -28.01
C GLU A 355 -20.79 -24.41 -29.16
N GLU A 356 -20.13 -24.34 -30.32
CA GLU A 356 -20.61 -23.57 -31.47
C GLU A 356 -21.62 -24.31 -32.34
N THR A 357 -21.65 -25.64 -32.33
CA THR A 357 -22.44 -26.42 -33.29
C THR A 357 -23.19 -27.61 -32.70
N ASN A 358 -22.98 -27.90 -31.41
CA ASN A 358 -23.45 -29.10 -30.70
C ASN A 358 -22.96 -30.43 -31.30
N GLN A 359 -22.01 -30.40 -32.23
CA GLN A 359 -21.42 -31.61 -32.80
C GLN A 359 -20.31 -32.15 -31.90
N VAL A 360 -20.12 -33.47 -31.93
CA VAL A 360 -19.05 -34.17 -31.22
C VAL A 360 -18.39 -35.17 -32.16
N GLY A 361 -17.07 -35.28 -32.07
CA GLY A 361 -16.30 -36.13 -32.95
C GLY A 361 -14.88 -36.38 -32.44
N GLU A 362 -14.21 -37.29 -33.14
CA GLU A 362 -12.83 -37.68 -32.85
C GLU A 362 -11.84 -37.02 -33.81
N ILE A 363 -10.67 -36.68 -33.26
CA ILE A 363 -9.57 -36.09 -34.02
C ILE A 363 -9.00 -37.19 -34.91
N VAL A 364 -9.01 -36.95 -36.22
CA VAL A 364 -8.42 -37.86 -37.20
C VAL A 364 -6.94 -37.52 -37.37
N VAL A 365 -6.64 -36.24 -37.57
CA VAL A 365 -5.28 -35.74 -37.80
C VAL A 365 -5.21 -34.24 -37.51
N LEU A 366 -4.03 -33.75 -37.14
CA LEU A 366 -3.70 -32.33 -37.24
C LEU A 366 -3.59 -31.97 -38.73
N HIS A 367 -4.51 -31.17 -39.26
CA HIS A 367 -4.53 -30.83 -40.69
C HIS A 367 -3.47 -29.78 -41.04
N SER A 368 -3.41 -28.69 -40.27
CA SER A 368 -2.47 -27.61 -40.52
C SER A 368 -2.18 -26.75 -39.30
N VAL A 369 -1.05 -26.06 -39.30
CA VAL A 369 -0.70 -25.01 -38.32
C VAL A 369 -0.36 -23.74 -39.08
N ARG A 370 -1.09 -22.66 -38.80
CA ARG A 370 -0.82 -21.32 -39.32
C ARG A 370 -0.12 -20.47 -38.28
N PHE A 371 0.97 -19.82 -38.68
CA PHE A 371 1.63 -18.76 -37.93
C PHE A 371 1.40 -17.43 -38.64
N ARG A 372 0.77 -16.47 -37.97
CA ARG A 372 0.70 -15.08 -38.43
C ARG A 372 1.69 -14.23 -37.63
N LYS A 373 2.34 -13.28 -38.29
CA LYS A 373 3.35 -12.41 -37.65
C LYS A 373 2.77 -11.21 -36.91
N ASP A 374 1.70 -10.59 -37.42
CA ASP A 374 1.12 -9.37 -36.83
C ASP A 374 -0.42 -9.27 -37.02
N PRO A 375 -1.23 -9.31 -35.94
CA PRO A 375 -0.80 -9.67 -34.58
C PRO A 375 -0.25 -11.11 -34.59
N ALA A 376 0.75 -11.38 -33.76
CA ALA A 376 1.28 -12.73 -33.66
C ALA A 376 0.16 -13.72 -33.28
N ASP A 377 -0.09 -14.75 -34.07
CA ASP A 377 -1.03 -15.81 -33.73
C ASP A 377 -0.62 -17.17 -34.28
N VAL A 378 -0.91 -18.23 -33.52
CA VAL A 378 -0.73 -19.62 -33.94
C VAL A 378 -2.11 -20.28 -33.96
N TYR A 379 -2.53 -20.78 -35.12
CA TYR A 379 -3.84 -21.39 -35.29
C TYR A 379 -3.72 -22.84 -35.76
N TRP A 380 -4.19 -23.77 -34.94
CA TRP A 380 -4.15 -25.21 -35.20
C TRP A 380 -5.47 -25.69 -35.78
N VAL A 381 -5.45 -26.29 -36.96
CA VAL A 381 -6.65 -26.84 -37.59
C VAL A 381 -6.60 -28.35 -37.51
N PHE A 382 -7.58 -28.98 -36.87
CA PHE A 382 -7.69 -30.43 -36.78
C PHE A 382 -8.83 -30.94 -37.65
N ARG A 383 -8.60 -32.07 -38.33
CA ARG A 383 -9.68 -32.78 -39.01
C ARG A 383 -10.43 -33.63 -38.00
N ILE A 384 -11.73 -33.40 -37.89
CA ILE A 384 -12.59 -34.12 -36.94
C ILE A 384 -13.62 -34.95 -37.69
N ARG A 385 -13.72 -36.23 -37.34
CA ARG A 385 -14.78 -37.12 -37.81
C ARG A 385 -15.88 -37.15 -36.77
N LEU A 386 -17.10 -36.79 -37.16
CA LEU A 386 -18.25 -36.82 -36.26
C LEU A 386 -18.60 -38.28 -35.90
N GLU A 387 -19.00 -38.49 -34.65
CA GLU A 387 -19.55 -39.78 -34.20
C GLU A 387 -20.92 -40.03 -34.85
N SER A 388 -21.76 -38.99 -34.85
CA SER A 388 -23.09 -38.95 -35.43
C SER A 388 -23.51 -37.49 -35.58
N GLN A 389 -24.27 -37.16 -36.62
CA GLN A 389 -24.77 -35.80 -36.81
C GLN A 389 -25.87 -35.48 -35.79
N ARG A 390 -25.66 -34.43 -34.99
CA ARG A 390 -26.59 -33.96 -33.96
C ARG A 390 -27.40 -32.76 -34.47
N PRO A 391 -28.56 -32.43 -33.87
CA PRO A 391 -29.24 -31.18 -34.14
C PRO A 391 -28.31 -29.99 -33.91
N ILE A 392 -28.33 -29.05 -34.85
CA ILE A 392 -27.51 -27.84 -34.78
C ILE A 392 -28.07 -26.95 -33.67
N GLU A 393 -27.26 -26.73 -32.64
CA GLU A 393 -27.51 -25.74 -31.59
C GLU A 393 -26.26 -24.88 -31.47
N PHE A 394 -26.46 -23.56 -31.38
CA PHE A 394 -25.37 -22.61 -31.35
C PHE A 394 -25.73 -21.38 -30.50
N PRO A 395 -24.76 -20.74 -29.85
CA PRO A 395 -24.96 -19.54 -29.07
C PRO A 395 -25.30 -18.37 -30.01
N ARG A 396 -26.54 -17.89 -29.98
CA ARG A 396 -27.01 -16.77 -30.83
C ARG A 396 -26.30 -15.44 -30.53
N GLU A 397 -25.69 -15.34 -29.35
CA GLU A 397 -24.87 -14.20 -28.94
C GLU A 397 -23.59 -14.11 -29.78
N GLU A 398 -23.05 -15.25 -30.23
CA GLU A 398 -21.78 -15.33 -30.95
C GLU A 398 -21.95 -15.64 -32.44
N LEU A 399 -22.92 -16.49 -32.78
CA LEU A 399 -23.14 -17.01 -34.12
C LEU A 399 -24.53 -16.64 -34.64
N GLN A 400 -24.58 -16.28 -35.92
CA GLN A 400 -25.81 -15.93 -36.61
C GLN A 400 -26.45 -17.18 -37.22
N CYS A 401 -25.63 -18.08 -37.73
CA CYS A 401 -26.06 -19.29 -38.41
C CYS A 401 -24.95 -20.34 -38.38
N VAL A 402 -25.33 -21.61 -38.40
CA VAL A 402 -24.43 -22.76 -38.52
C VAL A 402 -25.06 -23.71 -39.51
N ARG A 403 -24.30 -24.19 -40.50
CA ARG A 403 -24.79 -25.16 -41.46
C ARG A 403 -23.68 -25.94 -42.12
N PHE A 404 -24.05 -27.10 -42.66
CA PHE A 404 -23.24 -27.79 -43.65
C PHE A 404 -23.41 -27.10 -45.00
N TRP A 405 -22.28 -26.71 -45.60
CA TRP A 405 -22.19 -26.20 -46.97
C TRP A 405 -21.75 -27.33 -47.88
N SER A 406 -22.32 -27.44 -49.09
CA SER A 406 -21.64 -28.24 -50.12
C SER A 406 -20.26 -27.62 -50.37
N ILE A 407 -19.25 -28.46 -50.60
CA ILE A 407 -17.87 -27.97 -50.79
C ILE A 407 -17.80 -26.96 -51.94
N GLU A 408 -18.48 -27.21 -53.05
CA GLU A 408 -18.50 -26.33 -54.21
C GLU A 408 -19.13 -24.96 -53.92
N GLU A 409 -20.24 -24.92 -53.19
CA GLU A 409 -20.86 -23.66 -52.75
C GLU A 409 -19.93 -22.91 -51.80
N ALA A 410 -19.29 -23.61 -50.85
CA ALA A 410 -18.37 -22.99 -49.90
C ALA A 410 -17.17 -22.34 -50.61
N LEU A 411 -16.59 -23.02 -51.60
CA LEU A 411 -15.43 -22.54 -52.34
C LEU A 411 -15.76 -21.40 -53.31
N SER A 412 -16.98 -21.37 -53.87
CA SER A 412 -17.42 -20.31 -54.79
C SER A 412 -18.00 -19.07 -54.06
N SER A 413 -18.59 -19.24 -52.88
CA SER A 413 -19.28 -18.16 -52.15
C SER A 413 -18.35 -17.01 -51.72
N LYS A 414 -18.78 -15.77 -51.93
CA LYS A 414 -18.04 -14.58 -51.45
C LYS A 414 -18.13 -14.38 -49.93
N GLU A 415 -19.07 -15.04 -49.26
CA GLU A 415 -19.29 -14.91 -47.83
C GLU A 415 -18.36 -15.80 -46.99
N VAL A 416 -17.80 -16.86 -47.61
CA VAL A 416 -16.82 -17.74 -46.97
C VAL A 416 -15.43 -17.11 -47.06
N ARG A 417 -14.74 -17.03 -45.92
CA ARG A 417 -13.44 -16.36 -45.87
C ARG A 417 -12.41 -17.09 -46.76
N PRO A 418 -11.53 -16.35 -47.46
CA PRO A 418 -10.49 -16.96 -48.30
C PRO A 418 -9.61 -17.98 -47.56
N MET A 419 -9.29 -17.73 -46.28
CA MET A 419 -8.49 -18.65 -45.49
C MET A 419 -9.23 -19.95 -45.15
N THR A 420 -10.53 -19.87 -44.89
CA THR A 420 -11.40 -21.04 -44.71
C THR A 420 -11.43 -21.89 -45.98
N LYS A 421 -11.62 -21.25 -47.13
CA LYS A 421 -11.59 -21.93 -48.44
C LYS A 421 -10.27 -22.65 -48.67
N TYR A 422 -9.15 -22.01 -48.32
CA TYR A 422 -7.83 -22.61 -48.40
C TYR A 422 -7.70 -23.88 -47.53
N PHE A 423 -8.17 -23.87 -46.28
CA PHE A 423 -8.19 -25.05 -45.43
C PHE A 423 -9.09 -26.17 -45.99
N VAL A 424 -10.22 -25.82 -46.60
CA VAL A 424 -11.11 -26.79 -47.24
C VAL A 424 -10.46 -27.38 -48.49
N SER A 425 -9.94 -26.56 -49.41
CA SER A 425 -9.27 -27.03 -50.63
C SER A 425 -8.06 -27.91 -50.31
N SER A 426 -7.28 -27.56 -49.28
CA SER A 426 -6.11 -28.36 -48.85
C SER A 426 -6.47 -29.72 -48.29
N ALA A 427 -7.63 -29.88 -47.67
CA ALA A 427 -8.09 -31.19 -47.21
C ALA A 427 -8.59 -32.12 -48.34
N LEU A 428 -8.80 -31.57 -49.55
CA LEU A 428 -9.21 -32.33 -50.74
C LEU A 428 -8.03 -32.65 -51.66
N SER A 429 -6.91 -31.94 -51.52
CA SER A 429 -5.71 -32.15 -52.32
C SER A 429 -4.88 -33.33 -51.80
N SER A 430 -4.28 -34.10 -52.72
CA SER A 430 -3.27 -35.11 -52.39
C SER A 430 -1.92 -34.50 -52.02
N GLN A 431 -1.65 -33.26 -52.44
CA GLN A 431 -0.47 -32.47 -52.10
C GLN A 431 -0.92 -31.08 -51.61
N PRO A 432 -1.24 -30.93 -50.31
CA PRO A 432 -1.75 -29.68 -49.75
C PRO A 432 -0.80 -28.48 -49.91
N SER A 433 0.51 -28.72 -50.00
CA SER A 433 1.55 -27.70 -50.21
C SER A 433 1.43 -26.93 -51.52
N ASP A 434 0.78 -27.52 -52.52
CA ASP A 434 0.70 -26.94 -53.88
C ASP A 434 -0.42 -25.91 -53.99
N ILE A 435 -1.27 -25.80 -52.97
CA ILE A 435 -2.31 -24.80 -52.92
C ILE A 435 -1.69 -23.48 -52.50
N GLU A 436 -1.83 -22.47 -53.35
CA GLU A 436 -1.34 -21.13 -53.08
C GLU A 436 -2.16 -20.47 -51.96
N LEU A 437 -1.44 -19.89 -50.98
CA LEU A 437 -2.06 -19.05 -49.97
C LEU A 437 -2.77 -17.86 -50.65
N PRO A 438 -3.98 -17.47 -50.19
CA PRO A 438 -4.63 -16.28 -50.73
C PRO A 438 -3.70 -15.07 -50.62
N LYS A 439 -3.60 -14.25 -51.69
CA LYS A 439 -2.65 -13.11 -51.76
C LYS A 439 -2.62 -12.23 -50.52
N GLN A 440 -3.79 -12.00 -49.90
CA GLN A 440 -3.94 -11.20 -48.67
C GLN A 440 -3.25 -11.80 -47.42
N HIS A 441 -2.83 -13.07 -47.47
CA HIS A 441 -2.17 -13.81 -46.38
C HIS A 441 -0.75 -14.27 -46.76
N ALA A 442 -0.41 -14.30 -48.05
CA ALA A 442 0.86 -14.85 -48.54
C ALA A 442 2.11 -14.16 -47.98
N ASP A 443 2.03 -12.85 -47.70
CA ASP A 443 3.17 -12.07 -47.18
C ASP A 443 3.28 -12.09 -45.65
N THR A 444 2.25 -12.54 -44.93
CA THR A 444 2.13 -12.39 -43.47
C THR A 444 1.96 -13.68 -42.69
N ASP A 445 1.46 -14.73 -43.36
CA ASP A 445 1.08 -15.99 -42.74
C ASP A 445 1.98 -17.11 -43.30
N LEU A 446 2.54 -17.95 -42.42
CA LEU A 446 3.18 -19.22 -42.77
C LEU A 446 2.24 -20.37 -42.39
N VAL A 447 2.02 -21.32 -43.29
CA VAL A 447 1.17 -22.50 -43.02
C VAL A 447 1.96 -23.79 -43.26
N TYR A 448 1.94 -24.68 -42.26
CA TYR A 448 2.48 -26.03 -42.35
C TYR A 448 1.33 -27.03 -42.40
N PHE A 449 1.40 -28.00 -43.32
CA PHE A 449 0.45 -29.10 -43.41
C PHE A 449 1.05 -30.37 -42.86
N PHE A 450 0.19 -31.22 -42.31
CA PHE A 450 0.56 -32.54 -41.85
C PHE A 450 -0.35 -33.54 -42.55
N VAL A 451 0.27 -34.49 -43.25
CA VAL A 451 -0.39 -35.48 -44.12
C VAL A 451 -0.66 -36.75 -43.33
#